data_AF-Q2JZI4-F1
#
_entry.id   AF-Q2JZI4-F1
#
_cell.length_a   1.000
_cell.length_b   1.000
_cell.length_c   1.000
_cell.angle_alpha   90.00
_cell.angle_beta   90.00
_cell.angle_gamma   90.00
#
_symmetry.space_group_name_H-M   'P 1'
#
loop_
_entity.id
_entity.type
_entity.pdbx_description
1 polymer ?
#
loop_
_entity_poly.entity_id
_entity_poly.type
_entity_poly.pdbx_seq_one_letter_code
_entity_poly.pdbx_strand_id
1 'polypeptide(L)'
;MSRREEIIVVRSLAESDLGLFSAHRLSATSKQRAIALTTPVARKLLSAQLFEKGGADMDLICVYGGYGNRELRNIGKVGKNWRLGGRKITANACAFLDSKDFVLLRSVAGNDGVQPILMTFIGRQRERLLHAGIVASLVNEFRDSVAMVSVGSDAFNALSAAFPAVPADLAIGAPLVEDDAVPPEQAAGSDGR
;
A
#
# COMPACT_ATOMS: atom_id res chain seq x y z
N MET A 1 -20.73 -21.63 -0.27
CA MET A 1 -20.40 -20.18 -0.39
C MET A 1 -19.44 -20.03 -1.56
N SER A 2 -19.81 -19.32 -2.64
CA SER A 2 -18.89 -19.07 -3.75
C SER A 2 -17.66 -18.31 -3.24
N ARG A 3 -16.46 -18.82 -3.56
CA ARG A 3 -15.20 -18.16 -3.26
C ARG A 3 -15.23 -16.80 -3.97
N ARG A 4 -15.23 -15.69 -3.22
CA ARG A 4 -15.14 -14.34 -3.83
C ARG A 4 -13.82 -14.27 -4.59
N GLU A 5 -13.86 -13.79 -5.84
CA GLU A 5 -12.66 -13.62 -6.66
C GLU A 5 -11.72 -12.61 -6.01
N GLU A 6 -10.42 -12.89 -6.02
CA GLU A 6 -9.40 -11.94 -5.57
C GLU A 6 -9.00 -10.99 -6.70
N ILE A 7 -8.53 -9.81 -6.29
CA ILE A 7 -7.93 -8.82 -7.19
C ILE A 7 -6.65 -8.27 -6.57
N ILE A 8 -5.64 -8.12 -7.41
CA ILE A 8 -4.43 -7.37 -7.09
C ILE A 8 -4.42 -6.12 -7.97
N VAL A 9 -4.32 -4.96 -7.36
CA VAL A 9 -4.15 -3.67 -8.04
C VAL A 9 -2.74 -3.21 -7.80
N VAL A 10 -1.99 -2.94 -8.86
CA VAL A 10 -0.64 -2.39 -8.76
C VAL A 10 -0.66 -0.97 -9.25
N ARG A 11 -0.23 -0.02 -8.43
CA ARG A 11 -0.09 1.38 -8.82
C ARG A 11 1.37 1.80 -8.74
N SER A 12 1.87 2.35 -9.85
CA SER A 12 3.09 3.15 -9.85
C SER A 12 2.80 4.48 -9.14
N LEU A 13 3.53 4.75 -8.07
CA LEU A 13 3.39 5.95 -7.26
C LEU A 13 3.71 7.19 -8.10
N ALA A 14 2.81 8.16 -8.08
CA ALA A 14 3.07 9.51 -8.57
C ALA A 14 3.57 10.38 -7.41
N GLU A 15 4.18 11.53 -7.71
CA GLU A 15 4.60 12.51 -6.69
C GLU A 15 3.46 12.90 -5.75
N SER A 16 2.23 12.97 -6.27
CA SER A 16 1.03 13.30 -5.48
C SER A 16 0.63 12.21 -4.49
N ASP A 17 1.01 10.95 -4.72
CA ASP A 17 0.79 9.84 -3.79
C ASP A 17 1.78 9.91 -2.62
N LEU A 18 2.99 10.41 -2.86
CA LEU A 18 4.04 10.53 -1.84
C LEU A 18 3.64 11.46 -0.68
N GLY A 19 2.70 12.37 -0.91
CA GLY A 19 2.12 13.22 0.15
C GLY A 19 1.40 12.44 1.26
N LEU A 20 1.16 11.13 1.09
CA LEU A 20 0.69 10.24 2.14
C LEU A 20 1.74 10.00 3.25
N PHE A 21 3.04 10.07 2.91
CA PHE A 21 4.15 9.76 3.81
C PHE A 21 4.70 11.00 4.49
N SER A 22 5.20 10.83 5.72
CA SER A 22 5.82 11.92 6.47
C SER A 22 7.11 12.44 5.93
N ALA A 23 7.99 11.54 5.54
CA ALA A 23 9.33 11.86 5.07
C ALA A 23 9.32 12.76 3.83
N HIS A 24 8.33 12.59 2.95
CA HIS A 24 8.27 13.27 1.66
C HIS A 24 7.49 14.59 1.67
N ARG A 25 6.96 14.99 2.83
CA ARG A 25 5.99 16.09 2.89
C ARG A 25 6.59 17.47 2.63
N LEU A 26 7.87 17.67 2.96
CA LEU A 26 8.54 18.97 2.75
C LEU A 26 8.88 19.19 1.27
N SER A 27 9.05 18.11 0.50
CA SER A 27 9.36 18.11 -0.93
C SER A 27 8.15 17.86 -1.82
N ALA A 28 7.05 17.31 -1.29
CA ALA A 28 5.84 17.03 -2.04
C ALA A 28 5.18 18.34 -2.53
N THR A 29 5.12 18.51 -3.85
CA THR A 29 4.47 19.63 -4.54
C THR A 29 2.94 19.62 -4.36
N SER A 30 2.36 18.49 -3.97
CA SER A 30 0.91 18.29 -3.83
C SER A 30 0.47 18.17 -2.37
N LYS A 31 -0.63 18.85 -2.02
CA LYS A 31 -1.33 18.69 -0.72
C LYS A 31 -2.13 17.39 -0.62
N GLN A 32 -2.16 16.57 -1.68
CA GLN A 32 -2.89 15.30 -1.70
C GLN A 32 -2.25 14.29 -0.74
N ARG A 33 -3.07 13.67 0.11
CA ARG A 33 -2.65 12.70 1.15
C ARG A 33 -3.35 11.37 0.94
N ALA A 34 -3.29 10.86 -0.28
CA ALA A 34 -4.04 9.68 -0.68
C ALA A 34 -3.43 9.05 -1.92
N ILE A 35 -3.48 7.72 -1.95
CA ILE A 35 -3.20 6.93 -3.14
C ILE A 35 -4.33 7.14 -4.14
N ALA A 36 -4.03 7.61 -5.34
CA ALA A 36 -5.07 7.80 -6.36
C ALA A 36 -5.50 6.45 -6.96
N LEU A 37 -6.79 6.28 -7.17
CA LEU A 37 -7.37 5.13 -7.84
C LEU A 37 -8.12 5.61 -9.08
N THR A 38 -8.07 4.82 -10.15
CA THR A 38 -8.89 5.07 -11.33
C THR A 38 -10.33 4.61 -11.05
N THR A 39 -11.30 5.18 -11.77
CA THR A 39 -12.71 4.78 -11.63
C THR A 39 -12.94 3.29 -11.92
N PRO A 40 -12.32 2.66 -12.94
CA PRO A 40 -12.42 1.21 -13.16
C PRO A 40 -11.92 0.39 -11.98
N VAL A 41 -10.80 0.80 -11.37
CA VAL A 41 -10.24 0.13 -10.18
C VAL A 41 -11.21 0.21 -9.01
N ALA A 42 -11.69 1.41 -8.68
CA ALA A 42 -12.64 1.58 -7.58
C ALA A 42 -13.93 0.76 -7.80
N ARG A 43 -14.42 0.70 -9.05
CA ARG A 43 -15.62 -0.07 -9.41
C ARG A 43 -15.44 -1.58 -9.25
N LYS A 44 -14.26 -2.11 -9.54
CA LYS A 44 -13.97 -3.54 -9.39
C LYS A 44 -13.62 -3.91 -7.94
N LEU A 45 -12.96 -3.00 -7.23
CA LEU A 45 -12.53 -3.19 -5.85
C LEU A 45 -13.71 -3.13 -4.86
N LEU A 46 -14.61 -2.16 -5.01
CA LEU A 46 -15.73 -1.93 -4.10
C LEU A 46 -16.99 -2.65 -4.56
N SER A 47 -17.86 -3.02 -3.62
CA SER A 47 -19.22 -3.46 -3.94
C SER A 47 -19.98 -2.35 -4.68
N ALA A 48 -20.97 -2.72 -5.50
CA ALA A 48 -21.78 -1.76 -6.25
C ALA A 48 -22.38 -0.67 -5.33
N GLN A 49 -22.89 -1.09 -4.17
CA GLN A 49 -23.46 -0.19 -3.17
C GLN A 49 -22.44 0.83 -2.65
N LEU A 50 -21.22 0.41 -2.28
CA LEU A 50 -20.19 1.32 -1.78
C LEU A 50 -19.68 2.25 -2.88
N PHE A 51 -19.55 1.74 -4.11
CA PHE A 51 -19.16 2.53 -5.26
C PHE A 51 -20.18 3.64 -5.58
N GLU A 52 -21.47 3.30 -5.59
CA GLU A 52 -22.57 4.25 -5.84
C GLU A 52 -22.71 5.30 -4.73
N LYS A 53 -22.51 4.89 -3.47
CA LYS A 53 -22.45 5.82 -2.32
C LYS A 53 -21.26 6.78 -2.41
N GLY A 54 -20.28 6.51 -3.28
CA GLY A 54 -19.10 7.33 -3.47
C GLY A 54 -17.97 7.04 -2.48
N GLY A 55 -18.02 5.92 -1.76
CA GLY A 55 -16.95 5.48 -0.86
C GLY A 55 -17.40 4.90 0.48
N ALA A 56 -16.40 4.46 1.24
CA ALA A 56 -16.53 3.94 2.59
C ALA A 56 -15.19 3.99 3.34
N ASP A 57 -15.25 3.87 4.66
CA ASP A 57 -14.08 3.53 5.46
C ASP A 57 -13.88 2.02 5.38
N MET A 58 -12.68 1.61 4.97
CA MET A 58 -12.29 0.23 4.74
C MET A 58 -11.20 -0.16 5.73
N ASP A 59 -11.25 -1.39 6.22
CA ASP A 59 -10.16 -1.96 7.01
C ASP A 59 -8.94 -2.21 6.12
N LEU A 60 -7.82 -1.56 6.44
CA LEU A 60 -6.60 -1.66 5.67
C LEU A 60 -5.46 -2.16 6.52
N ILE A 61 -4.71 -3.11 5.97
CA ILE A 61 -3.43 -3.56 6.51
C ILE A 61 -2.33 -3.00 5.61
N CYS A 62 -1.49 -2.12 6.14
CA CYS A 62 -0.33 -1.57 5.48
C CYS A 62 0.91 -2.38 5.86
N VAL A 63 1.69 -2.82 4.87
CA VAL A 63 2.96 -3.54 5.07
C VAL A 63 4.04 -2.87 4.23
N TYR A 64 5.19 -2.61 4.84
CA TYR A 64 6.39 -2.18 4.13
C TYR A 64 7.67 -2.49 4.91
N GLY A 65 8.54 -3.34 4.34
CA GLY A 65 9.70 -3.86 5.08
C GLY A 65 9.27 -4.52 6.39
N GLY A 66 9.85 -4.10 7.52
CA GLY A 66 9.43 -4.53 8.86
C GLY A 66 8.22 -3.77 9.43
N TYR A 67 7.76 -2.70 8.78
CA TYR A 67 6.61 -1.92 9.26
C TYR A 67 5.29 -2.59 8.87
N GLY A 68 4.44 -2.81 9.88
CA GLY A 68 3.06 -3.26 9.73
C GLY A 68 2.12 -2.37 10.52
N ASN A 69 0.99 -1.97 9.93
CA ASN A 69 -0.07 -1.24 10.61
C ASN A 69 -1.44 -1.63 10.05
N ARG A 70 -2.43 -1.79 10.91
CA ARG A 70 -3.83 -1.98 10.49
C ARG A 70 -4.70 -0.86 11.02
N GLU A 71 -5.44 -0.21 10.12
CA GLU A 71 -6.32 0.90 10.46
C GLU A 71 -7.46 1.07 9.45
N LEU A 72 -8.53 1.75 9.86
CA LEU A 72 -9.58 2.18 8.95
C LEU A 72 -9.07 3.34 8.07
N ARG A 73 -9.25 3.21 6.75
CA ARG A 73 -8.93 4.25 5.78
C ARG A 73 -10.08 4.47 4.82
N ASN A 74 -10.33 5.73 4.50
CA ASN A 74 -11.38 6.11 3.56
C ASN A 74 -10.95 5.81 2.12
N ILE A 75 -11.75 5.02 1.40
CA ILE A 75 -11.73 4.98 -0.07
C ILE A 75 -12.93 5.78 -0.55
N GLY A 76 -12.69 6.92 -1.19
CA GLY A 76 -13.74 7.87 -1.53
C GLY A 76 -13.55 8.53 -2.89
N LYS A 77 -14.67 8.91 -3.49
CA LYS A 77 -14.73 9.70 -4.71
C LYS A 77 -14.50 11.19 -4.38
N VAL A 78 -13.52 11.80 -5.03
CA VAL A 78 -13.19 13.22 -4.92
C VAL A 78 -13.18 13.83 -6.32
N GLY A 79 -14.28 14.51 -6.67
CA GLY A 79 -14.51 15.01 -8.02
C GLY A 79 -14.59 13.85 -9.03
N LYS A 80 -13.71 13.88 -10.04
CA LYS A 80 -13.60 12.82 -11.06
C LYS A 80 -12.71 11.64 -10.65
N ASN A 81 -12.02 11.73 -9.51
CA ASN A 81 -10.99 10.77 -9.11
C ASN A 81 -11.45 9.96 -7.89
N TRP A 82 -10.90 8.75 -7.73
CA TRP A 82 -11.01 7.98 -6.50
C TRP A 82 -9.72 8.07 -5.71
N ARG A 83 -9.83 8.05 -4.38
CA ARG A 83 -8.70 8.23 -3.48
C ARG A 83 -8.80 7.27 -2.31
N LEU A 84 -7.73 6.54 -2.07
CA LEU A 84 -7.50 5.82 -0.84
C LEU A 84 -6.69 6.71 0.10
N GLY A 85 -7.38 7.39 1.02
CA GLY A 85 -6.81 8.36 1.94
C GLY A 85 -6.59 7.79 3.34
N GLY A 86 -6.69 8.67 4.34
CA GLY A 86 -6.59 8.31 5.75
C GLY A 86 -5.46 9.05 6.46
N ARG A 87 -5.04 8.50 7.60
CA ARG A 87 -3.95 9.08 8.38
C ARG A 87 -2.64 9.01 7.60
N LYS A 88 -1.81 10.00 7.90
CA LYS A 88 -0.45 10.10 7.40
C LYS A 88 0.34 8.87 7.86
N ILE A 89 1.12 8.27 6.96
CA ILE A 89 2.05 7.20 7.33
C ILE A 89 3.33 7.87 7.85
N THR A 90 3.67 7.58 9.11
CA THR A 90 4.82 8.21 9.80
C THR A 90 6.05 7.31 9.88
N ALA A 91 5.96 6.07 9.41
CA ALA A 91 7.05 5.10 9.45
C ALA A 91 8.28 5.60 8.69
N ASN A 92 9.44 5.60 9.34
CA ASN A 92 10.70 6.01 8.74
C ASN A 92 11.11 5.08 7.60
N ALA A 93 10.72 3.80 7.68
CA ALA A 93 10.89 2.85 6.60
C ALA A 93 10.44 3.44 5.25
N CYS A 94 9.28 4.12 5.20
CA CYS A 94 8.72 4.72 3.98
C CYS A 94 9.52 5.89 3.39
N ALA A 95 10.56 6.39 4.06
CA ALA A 95 11.37 7.52 3.56
C ALA A 95 12.12 7.21 2.27
N PHE A 96 12.34 5.93 1.96
CA PHE A 96 13.08 5.49 0.77
C PHE A 96 12.19 5.31 -0.48
N LEU A 97 10.87 5.44 -0.32
CA LEU A 97 9.94 5.38 -1.45
C LEU A 97 10.07 6.64 -2.31
N ASP A 98 9.99 6.49 -3.62
CA ASP A 98 10.03 7.56 -4.60
C ASP A 98 8.89 7.40 -5.63
N SER A 99 8.73 8.39 -6.49
CA SER A 99 7.91 8.26 -7.69
C SER A 99 8.38 7.07 -8.52
N LYS A 100 7.42 6.35 -9.12
CA LYS A 100 7.63 5.09 -9.87
C LYS A 100 8.00 3.86 -9.03
N ASP A 101 8.07 3.98 -7.72
CA ASP A 101 7.91 2.82 -6.84
C ASP A 101 6.45 2.35 -6.85
N PHE A 102 6.19 1.19 -6.27
CA PHE A 102 4.88 0.56 -6.38
C PHE A 102 4.15 0.51 -5.05
N VAL A 103 2.82 0.62 -5.14
CA VAL A 103 1.90 0.13 -4.11
C VAL A 103 1.02 -0.96 -4.71
N LEU A 104 0.95 -2.09 -4.01
CA LEU A 104 0.06 -3.21 -4.31
C LEU A 104 -1.11 -3.20 -3.34
N LEU A 105 -2.33 -3.22 -3.87
CA LEU A 105 -3.55 -3.44 -3.12
C LEU A 105 -4.10 -4.83 -3.44
N ARG A 106 -4.19 -5.70 -2.44
CA ARG A 106 -4.80 -7.03 -2.56
C ARG A 106 -6.09 -7.10 -1.75
N SER A 107 -7.16 -7.57 -2.37
CA SER A 107 -8.49 -7.66 -1.75
C SER A 107 -9.34 -8.70 -2.50
N VAL A 108 -10.52 -9.01 -1.96
CA VAL A 108 -11.62 -9.57 -2.76
C VAL A 108 -12.17 -8.49 -3.71
N ALA A 109 -12.60 -8.89 -4.90
CA ALA A 109 -13.36 -8.05 -5.81
C ALA A 109 -14.76 -7.81 -5.26
N GLY A 110 -15.30 -6.61 -5.49
CA GLY A 110 -16.62 -6.24 -4.95
C GLY A 110 -16.66 -6.18 -3.43
N ASN A 111 -15.56 -5.79 -2.79
CA ASN A 111 -15.44 -5.73 -1.34
C ASN A 111 -16.50 -4.80 -0.73
N ASP A 112 -17.29 -5.34 0.18
CA ASP A 112 -18.38 -4.70 0.91
C ASP A 112 -17.94 -4.07 2.24
N GLY A 113 -16.64 -4.08 2.53
CA GLY A 113 -16.06 -3.57 3.77
C GLY A 113 -15.83 -4.65 4.83
N VAL A 114 -16.19 -5.90 4.54
CA VAL A 114 -16.03 -7.02 5.49
C VAL A 114 -14.61 -7.58 5.48
N GLN A 115 -13.94 -7.56 4.32
CA GLN A 115 -12.59 -8.10 4.17
C GLN A 115 -11.57 -6.97 4.19
N PRO A 116 -10.43 -7.13 4.87
CA PRO A 116 -9.38 -6.12 4.84
C PRO A 116 -8.77 -5.98 3.45
N ILE A 117 -8.29 -4.78 3.14
CA ILE A 117 -7.47 -4.52 1.97
C ILE A 117 -6.01 -4.51 2.42
N LEU A 118 -5.19 -5.38 1.85
CA LEU A 118 -3.76 -5.37 2.07
C LEU A 118 -3.09 -4.36 1.14
N MET A 119 -2.33 -3.43 1.69
CA MET A 119 -1.57 -2.40 1.00
C MET A 119 -0.07 -2.62 1.25
N THR A 120 0.65 -3.06 0.23
CA THR A 120 2.10 -3.32 0.30
C THR A 120 2.85 -2.30 -0.54
N PHE A 121 3.86 -1.65 0.03
CA PHE A 121 4.75 -0.77 -0.74
C PHE A 121 6.03 -1.50 -1.17
N ILE A 122 6.55 -1.17 -2.34
CA ILE A 122 7.76 -1.79 -2.91
C ILE A 122 8.62 -0.68 -3.50
N GLY A 123 9.77 -0.43 -2.88
CA GLY A 123 10.73 0.57 -3.30
C GLY A 123 11.85 -0.03 -4.13
N ARG A 124 12.25 0.62 -5.23
CA ARG A 124 13.37 0.17 -6.07
C ARG A 124 14.69 0.09 -5.29
N GLN A 125 14.87 0.97 -4.29
CA GLN A 125 16.11 1.05 -3.52
C GLN A 125 16.31 -0.15 -2.58
N ARG A 126 15.23 -0.61 -1.94
CA ARG A 126 15.29 -1.68 -0.93
C ARG A 126 14.87 -3.05 -1.49
N GLU A 127 13.89 -3.07 -2.38
CA GLU A 127 13.32 -4.30 -2.94
C GLU A 127 13.56 -4.43 -4.46
N ARG A 128 14.78 -4.15 -4.92
CA ARG A 128 15.13 -4.08 -6.36
C ARG A 128 14.66 -5.27 -7.20
N LEU A 129 14.80 -6.50 -6.67
CA LEU A 129 14.39 -7.71 -7.38
C LEU A 129 12.86 -7.81 -7.51
N LEU A 130 12.12 -7.50 -6.43
CA LEU A 130 10.66 -7.48 -6.46
C LEU A 130 10.14 -6.37 -7.39
N HIS A 131 10.75 -5.19 -7.34
CA HIS A 131 10.43 -4.08 -8.23
C HIS A 131 10.61 -4.48 -9.71
N ALA A 132 11.76 -5.07 -10.05
CA ALA A 132 12.02 -5.56 -11.40
C ALA A 132 11.03 -6.68 -11.81
N GLY A 133 10.69 -7.57 -10.89
CA GLY A 133 9.69 -8.63 -11.12
C GLY A 133 8.29 -8.07 -11.42
N ILE A 134 7.86 -7.02 -10.72
CA ILE A 134 6.60 -6.31 -11.00
C ILE A 134 6.63 -5.70 -12.40
N VAL A 135 7.71 -4.99 -12.75
CA VAL A 135 7.87 -4.38 -14.07
C VAL A 135 7.79 -5.44 -15.17
N ALA A 136 8.51 -6.56 -15.02
CA ALA A 136 8.51 -7.65 -15.99
C ALA A 136 7.12 -8.30 -16.12
N SER A 137 6.40 -8.46 -15.00
CA SER A 137 5.08 -9.11 -14.98
C SER A 137 3.96 -8.25 -15.55
N LEU A 138 4.12 -6.93 -15.59
CA LEU A 138 3.04 -5.97 -15.88
C LEU A 138 3.36 -4.97 -17.00
N VAL A 139 4.43 -5.20 -17.78
CA VAL A 139 4.97 -4.25 -18.76
C VAL A 139 3.91 -3.67 -19.71
N ASN A 140 2.90 -4.47 -20.08
CA ASN A 140 1.82 -4.07 -21.00
C ASN A 140 0.45 -3.85 -20.31
N GLU A 141 0.38 -3.97 -18.99
CA GLU A 141 -0.88 -3.96 -18.23
C GLU A 141 -1.19 -2.61 -17.57
N PHE A 142 -0.19 -1.72 -17.45
CA PHE A 142 -0.38 -0.41 -16.84
C PHE A 142 -1.21 0.52 -17.73
N ARG A 143 -2.34 0.99 -17.19
CA ARG A 143 -3.15 2.09 -17.73
C ARG A 143 -3.27 3.18 -16.68
N ASP A 144 -2.92 4.42 -17.04
CA ASP A 144 -2.89 5.55 -16.10
C ASP A 144 -2.08 5.28 -14.82
N SER A 145 -0.92 4.63 -14.97
CA SER A 145 -0.04 4.20 -13.85
C SER A 145 -0.65 3.16 -12.91
N VAL A 146 -1.74 2.48 -13.30
CA VAL A 146 -2.36 1.41 -12.54
C VAL A 146 -2.57 0.16 -13.41
N ALA A 147 -2.26 -1.01 -12.87
CA ALA A 147 -2.59 -2.31 -13.45
C ALA A 147 -3.57 -3.04 -12.52
N MET A 148 -4.56 -3.71 -13.10
CA MET A 148 -5.47 -4.60 -12.36
C MET A 148 -5.22 -6.03 -12.81
N VAL A 149 -4.95 -6.89 -11.85
CA VAL A 149 -4.56 -8.27 -12.07
C VAL A 149 -5.61 -9.16 -11.42
N SER A 150 -6.30 -9.95 -12.24
CA SER A 150 -7.38 -10.84 -11.80
C SER A 150 -6.90 -12.29 -11.73
N VAL A 151 -7.55 -13.07 -10.86
CA VAL A 151 -7.33 -14.51 -10.73
C VAL A 151 -7.34 -15.20 -12.10
N GLY A 152 -6.40 -16.13 -12.29
CA GLY A 152 -6.27 -16.91 -13.53
C GLY A 152 -5.25 -16.37 -14.53
N SER A 153 -4.69 -15.18 -14.31
CA SER A 153 -3.56 -14.66 -15.09
C SER A 153 -2.21 -15.10 -14.53
N ASP A 154 -1.19 -15.23 -15.39
CA ASP A 154 0.18 -15.53 -14.97
C ASP A 154 0.74 -14.45 -14.03
N ALA A 155 0.44 -13.18 -14.33
CA ALA A 155 0.78 -12.07 -13.46
C ALA A 155 0.14 -12.20 -12.07
N PHE A 156 -1.12 -12.68 -11.98
CA PHE A 156 -1.76 -12.91 -10.68
C PHE A 156 -1.03 -13.97 -9.88
N ASN A 157 -0.69 -15.09 -10.53
CA ASN A 157 0.00 -16.20 -9.87
C ASN A 157 1.38 -15.76 -9.36
N ALA A 158 2.16 -15.05 -10.18
CA ALA A 158 3.46 -14.53 -9.81
C ALA A 158 3.38 -13.53 -8.65
N LEU A 159 2.48 -12.54 -8.73
CA LEU A 159 2.32 -11.53 -7.68
C LEU A 159 1.73 -12.13 -6.40
N SER A 160 0.78 -13.05 -6.50
CA SER A 160 0.17 -13.68 -5.32
C SER A 160 1.14 -14.55 -4.54
N ALA A 161 2.12 -15.16 -5.22
CA ALA A 161 3.19 -15.94 -4.60
C ALA A 161 4.23 -15.03 -3.94
N ALA A 162 4.60 -13.92 -4.58
CA ALA A 162 5.56 -12.95 -4.03
C ALA A 162 4.96 -12.11 -2.89
N PHE A 163 3.65 -11.87 -2.92
CA PHE A 163 2.93 -11.03 -1.95
C PHE A 163 1.73 -11.81 -1.41
N PRO A 164 1.95 -12.79 -0.51
CA PRO A 164 0.87 -13.59 0.06
C PRO A 164 -0.14 -12.71 0.79
N ALA A 165 -1.39 -13.17 0.87
CA ALA A 165 -2.39 -12.49 1.67
C ALA A 165 -1.93 -12.48 3.13
N VAL A 166 -1.88 -11.30 3.73
CA VAL A 166 -1.57 -11.16 5.16
C VAL A 166 -2.77 -11.64 5.96
N PRO A 167 -2.58 -12.52 6.96
CA PRO A 167 -3.69 -13.05 7.70
C PRO A 167 -4.44 -11.93 8.44
N ALA A 168 -5.77 -12.05 8.44
CA ALA A 168 -6.69 -11.03 8.94
C ALA A 168 -6.63 -10.84 10.48
N ASP A 169 -5.73 -11.52 11.16
CA ASP A 169 -5.48 -11.47 12.60
C ASP A 169 -4.37 -10.47 12.98
N LEU A 170 -3.71 -9.84 12.01
CA LEU A 170 -2.74 -8.78 12.29
C LEU A 170 -3.42 -7.65 13.09
N ALA A 171 -2.96 -7.44 14.32
CA ALA A 171 -3.64 -6.62 15.32
C ALA A 171 -3.69 -5.13 14.93
N ILE A 172 -4.82 -4.49 15.20
CA ILE A 172 -5.05 -3.06 14.98
C ILE A 172 -4.16 -2.26 15.93
N GLY A 173 -3.28 -1.40 15.38
CA GLY A 173 -2.62 -0.34 16.13
C GLY A 173 -1.33 -0.67 16.88
N ALA A 174 -0.79 -1.89 16.79
CA ALA A 174 0.58 -2.15 17.24
C ALA A 174 1.52 -2.03 16.03
N PRO A 175 2.35 -0.97 15.91
CA PRO A 175 3.46 -1.01 14.97
C PRO A 175 4.30 -2.24 15.31
N LEU A 176 4.56 -3.09 14.32
CA LEU A 176 5.63 -4.09 14.44
C LEU A 176 6.89 -3.31 14.82
N VAL A 177 7.43 -3.60 16.01
CA VAL A 177 8.55 -2.86 16.59
C VAL A 177 9.67 -2.80 15.55
N GLU A 178 10.09 -1.59 15.19
CA GLU A 178 11.29 -1.39 14.36
C GLU A 178 12.47 -1.96 15.17
N ASP A 179 13.03 -3.08 14.73
CA ASP A 179 14.22 -3.69 15.33
C ASP A 179 15.46 -2.90 14.88
N ASP A 180 15.50 -1.63 15.27
CA ASP A 180 16.69 -0.77 15.24
C ASP A 180 17.11 -0.47 16.68
N ALA A 181 17.32 -1.54 17.46
CA ALA A 181 18.10 -1.44 18.68
C ALA A 181 19.59 -1.39 18.32
N VAL A 182 20.07 -0.23 17.88
CA VAL A 182 21.49 0.09 18.00
C VAL A 182 21.79 0.17 19.50
N PRO A 183 22.68 -0.67 20.06
CA PRO A 183 23.02 -0.57 21.47
C PRO A 183 23.61 0.81 21.75
N PRO A 184 23.25 1.48 22.87
CA PRO A 184 23.92 2.70 23.25
C PRO A 184 25.39 2.37 23.49
N GLU A 185 26.25 2.99 22.67
CA GLU A 185 27.68 3.03 22.89
C GLU A 185 27.91 3.56 24.30
N GLN A 186 28.41 2.68 25.19
CA GLN A 186 28.71 3.05 26.57
C GLN A 186 29.74 4.17 26.54
N ALA A 187 29.30 5.37 26.94
CA ALA A 187 30.19 6.45 27.32
C ALA A 187 31.05 5.97 28.49
N ALA A 188 32.27 5.55 28.20
CA ALA A 188 33.31 5.34 29.21
C ALA A 188 33.75 6.72 29.72
N GLY A 189 33.02 7.23 30.71
CA GLY A 189 33.42 8.35 31.52
C GLY A 189 34.14 7.88 32.78
N SER A 190 35.37 8.40 32.95
CA SER A 190 36.05 8.69 34.21
C SER A 190 36.69 7.54 35.01
N ASP A 191 38.03 7.56 35.15
CA ASP A 191 38.64 8.12 36.38
C ASP A 191 40.19 8.17 36.34
N GLY A 192 40.70 9.37 36.65
CA GLY A 192 41.80 9.63 37.59
C GLY A 192 43.19 9.02 37.36
N ARG A 193 44.15 9.90 37.03
CA ARG A 193 45.38 10.08 37.81
C ARG A 193 45.97 11.47 37.58
#